data_AF-A0A946TWV7-F1
#
_entry.id   AF-A0A946TWV7-F1
#
_cell.length_a   1.000
_cell.length_b   1.000
_cell.length_c   1.000
_cell.angle_alpha   90.00
_cell.angle_beta   90.00
_cell.angle_gamma   90.00
#
_symmetry.space_group_name_H-M   'P 1'
#
loop_
_entity.id
_entity.type
_entity.pdbx_description
1 polymer ?
#
loop_
_entity_poly.entity_id
_entity_poly.type
_entity_poly.pdbx_seq_one_letter_code
_entity_poly.pdbx_strand_id
1 'polypeptide(L)' 'NKLISRLGDEPADRAKGNGAKPEDWVEAALVAVHGCTFDSNGDLYAQEWNRFGRLTKYTKVK' A
#
# COMPACT_ATOMS: atom_id res chain seq x y z
N ASN A 1 9.55 -21.59 4.86
CA ASN A 1 8.81 -20.43 4.32
C ASN A 1 9.64 -19.75 3.25
N LYS A 2 9.09 -19.55 2.06
CA LYS A 2 9.77 -18.88 0.94
C LYS A 2 9.03 -17.58 0.65
N LEU A 3 9.76 -16.46 0.56
CA LEU A 3 9.20 -15.20 0.08
C LEU A 3 8.79 -15.37 -1.39
N ILE A 4 7.51 -15.15 -1.70
CA ILE A 4 6.98 -15.29 -3.07
C ILE A 4 6.87 -13.94 -3.80
N SER A 5 6.68 -12.84 -3.08
CA SER A 5 6.59 -11.50 -3.64
C SER A 5 6.78 -10.45 -2.55
N ARG A 6 7.12 -9.23 -2.97
CA ARG A 6 7.25 -8.03 -2.15
C ARG A 6 6.50 -6.89 -2.84
N LEU A 7 5.62 -6.22 -2.11
CA LEU A 7 4.73 -5.18 -2.61
C LEU A 7 4.79 -3.96 -1.69
N GLY A 8 4.49 -2.79 -2.24
CA GLY A 8 4.30 -1.60 -1.41
C GLY A 8 5.58 -0.90 -1.00
N ASP A 9 6.74 -1.29 -1.54
CA ASP A 9 8.01 -0.65 -1.20
C ASP A 9 7.99 0.84 -1.52
N GLU A 10 8.55 1.60 -0.60
CA GLU A 10 8.64 3.04 -0.68
C GLU A 10 10.01 3.49 -1.23
N PRO A 11 10.05 4.35 -2.26
CA PRO A 11 11.29 5.01 -2.69
C PRO A 11 11.91 5.86 -1.58
N ALA A 12 13.23 6.00 -1.59
CA ALA A 12 13.95 6.67 -0.50
C ALA A 12 13.69 8.18 -0.40
N ASP A 13 13.28 8.82 -1.49
CA ASP A 13 13.31 10.27 -1.75
C ASP A 13 11.96 10.99 -1.67
N ARG A 14 11.00 10.49 -0.88
CA ARG A 14 9.67 11.12 -0.72
C ARG A 14 9.24 11.26 0.74
N ALA A 15 8.17 12.04 0.96
CA ALA A 15 7.53 12.19 2.27
C ALA A 15 7.01 10.84 2.79
N LYS A 16 7.35 10.50 4.03
CA LYS A 16 7.08 9.19 4.64
C LYS A 16 6.07 9.27 5.77
N GLY A 17 5.41 8.14 6.03
CA GLY A 17 4.55 7.96 7.20
C GLY A 17 3.30 8.84 7.18
N ASN A 18 2.80 9.14 8.37
CA ASN A 18 1.50 9.80 8.59
C ASN A 18 1.38 11.21 7.98
N GLY A 19 2.51 11.85 7.62
CA GLY A 19 2.55 13.22 7.11
C GLY A 19 2.51 13.36 5.58
N ALA A 20 2.63 12.27 4.82
CA ALA A 20 2.61 12.32 3.36
C ALA A 20 1.23 12.77 2.86
N LYS A 21 1.17 13.88 2.12
CA LYS A 21 -0.09 14.44 1.62
C LYS A 21 -0.57 13.65 0.39
N PRO A 22 -1.87 13.69 0.07
CA PRO A 22 -2.41 13.06 -1.12
C PRO A 22 -1.65 13.41 -2.41
N GLU A 23 -1.22 14.66 -2.55
CA GLU A 23 -0.41 15.12 -3.69
C GLU A 23 0.98 14.45 -3.79
N ASP A 24 1.53 13.95 -2.68
CA ASP A 24 2.83 13.28 -2.61
C ASP A 24 2.72 11.76 -2.83
N TRP A 25 1.50 11.24 -2.97
CA TRP A 25 1.27 9.79 -3.08
C TRP A 25 1.68 9.26 -4.44
N VAL A 26 2.47 8.17 -4.42
CA VAL A 26 2.83 7.42 -5.62
C VAL A 26 2.09 6.10 -5.61
N GLU A 27 1.51 5.74 -6.75
CA GLU A 27 0.81 4.47 -6.94
C GLU A 27 1.70 3.28 -6.56
N ALA A 28 1.08 2.27 -5.95
CA ALA A 28 1.72 1.03 -5.48
C ALA A 28 2.83 1.18 -4.42
N ALA A 29 3.20 2.39 -4.01
CA ALA A 29 4.21 2.64 -3.00
C ALA A 29 3.56 3.12 -1.69
N LEU A 30 3.56 2.24 -0.70
CA LEU A 30 2.82 2.43 0.55
C LEU A 30 3.63 3.26 1.54
N VAL A 31 2.99 4.09 2.35
CA VAL A 31 3.63 5.05 3.29
C VAL A 31 3.40 4.70 4.76
N ALA A 32 2.27 4.06 5.10
CA ALA A 32 1.89 3.76 6.49
C ALA A 32 0.94 2.56 6.61
N VAL A 33 1.33 1.38 6.11
CA VAL A 33 0.48 0.17 6.09
C VAL A 33 0.31 -0.40 7.49
N HIS A 34 -0.94 -0.64 7.89
CA HIS A 34 -1.28 -1.27 9.17
C HIS A 34 -2.29 -2.41 9.06
N GLY A 35 -2.84 -2.66 7.86
CA GLY A 35 -3.72 -3.79 7.62
C GLY A 35 -3.65 -4.26 6.18
N CYS A 36 -3.86 -5.55 5.98
CA CYS A 36 -4.10 -6.11 4.66
C CYS A 36 -5.09 -7.27 4.72
N THR A 37 -5.87 -7.43 3.66
CA THR A 37 -6.82 -8.55 3.52
C THR A 37 -7.03 -8.87 2.04
N PHE A 38 -7.46 -10.09 1.75
CA PHE A 38 -8.00 -10.46 0.45
C PHE A 38 -9.52 -10.32 0.44
N ASP A 39 -10.09 -9.95 -0.69
CA ASP A 39 -11.53 -10.09 -0.94
C ASP A 39 -11.88 -11.48 -1.49
N SER A 40 -13.18 -11.71 -1.77
CA SER A 40 -13.67 -12.98 -2.32
C SER A 40 -13.19 -13.28 -3.75
N ASN A 41 -12.67 -12.29 -4.47
CA ASN A 41 -12.11 -12.45 -5.81
C ASN A 41 -10.60 -12.70 -5.78
N GLY A 42 -9.98 -12.58 -4.61
CA GLY A 42 -8.54 -12.72 -4.42
C GLY A 42 -7.76 -11.43 -4.71
N ASP A 43 -8.43 -10.28 -4.79
CA ASP A 43 -7.76 -8.99 -4.85
C ASP A 43 -7.23 -8.64 -3.46
N LEU A 44 -6.01 -8.09 -3.38
CA LEU A 44 -5.38 -7.70 -2.13
C LEU A 44 -5.68 -6.23 -1.84
N TYR A 45 -6.15 -5.96 -0.63
CA TYR A 45 -6.35 -4.62 -0.10
C TYR A 45 -5.30 -4.33 0.97
N ALA A 46 -4.62 -3.19 0.84
CA ALA A 46 -3.70 -2.67 1.84
C ALA A 46 -4.27 -1.35 2.42
N GLN A 47 -4.46 -1.33 3.74
CA GLN A 47 -5.02 -0.19 4.46
C GLN A 47 -3.92 0.58 5.18
N GLU A 48 -3.91 1.89 4.96
CA GLU A 48 -2.90 2.77 5.51
C GLU A 48 -3.48 3.70 6.56
N TRP A 49 -2.78 3.75 7.70
CA TRP A 49 -3.08 4.65 8.79
C TRP A 49 -2.25 5.92 8.64
N ASN A 50 -2.56 6.68 7.58
CA ASN A 50 -2.07 8.04 7.41
C ASN A 50 -3.19 9.05 7.76
N ARG A 51 -2.83 10.34 7.87
CA ARG A 51 -3.73 11.40 8.35
C ARG A 51 -4.99 11.54 7.49
N PHE A 52 -4.89 11.18 6.21
CA PHE A 52 -5.94 11.34 5.23
C PHE A 52 -6.74 10.04 4.99
N GLY A 53 -6.24 8.91 5.48
CA GLY A 53 -6.73 7.57 5.15
C GLY A 53 -6.41 7.20 3.70
N ARG A 54 -5.93 5.97 3.47
CA ARG A 54 -5.73 5.45 2.11
C ARG A 54 -5.95 3.95 2.07
N LEU A 55 -6.56 3.48 0.98
CA LEU A 55 -6.74 2.07 0.68
C LEU A 55 -6.17 1.81 -0.72
N THR A 56 -5.22 0.89 -0.83
CA THR A 56 -4.67 0.45 -2.12
C THR A 56 -5.19 -0.93 -2.46
N LYS A 57 -5.78 -1.06 -3.64
CA LYS A 57 -6.26 -2.33 -4.19
C LYS A 57 -5.25 -2.85 -5.21
N TYR A 58 -4.78 -4.09 -5.02
CA TYR A 58 -3.99 -4.84 -5.98
C TYR A 58 -4.89 -5.89 -6.62
N THR A 59 -5.11 -5.74 -7.92
CA THR A 59 -5.90 -6.70 -8.69
C THR A 59 -5.02 -7.83 -9.16
N LYS A 60 -5.51 -9.07 -9.06
CA LYS A 60 -4.80 -10.22 -9.60
C LYS A 60 -4.72 -10.12 -11.13
N VAL A 61 -3.50 -10.17 -11.68
CA VAL A 61 -3.28 -10.33 -13.12
C VAL A 61 -3.37 -11.81 -13.50
N LYS A 62 -3.91 -12.10 -14.71
CA LYS A 62 -4.06 -13.46 -15.23
C LYS A 62 -2.72 -14.08 -15.60
#